data_AF-A0A553G109-F1
#
_entry.id   AF-A0A553G109-F1
#
_cell.length_a   1.000
_cell.length_b   1.000
_cell.length_c   1.000
_cell.angle_alpha   90.00
_cell.angle_beta   90.00
_cell.angle_gamma   90.00
#
_symmetry.space_group_name_H-M   'P 1'
#
loop_
_entity.id
_entity.type
_entity.pdbx_description
1 polymer ?
#
loop_
_entity_poly.entity_id
_entity_poly.type
_entity_poly.pdbx_seq_one_letter_code
_entity_poly.pdbx_strand_id
1 'polypeptide(L)'
;MENNTLFNFSIAELCQRSDKLQASYKRDEAEFTNYGYSPDTATTLFDKTEVVKQFPSDDYYEGEQRIVTNAKKIASENLTNNLCDLRNRARLTYGSNSVDYKAFNFKGLSDISDNELVQRALHITQVATPRLDTLATRMVTQASLDLILADRKILDDQIDKQATSITTRREKKLERTRLANDLYKLLSELSEVGKIIWKGKNEAYYFDYVIYGSTKAIAQQDEEVELELPDTI
;
A
#
# COMPACT_ATOMS: atom_id res chain seq x y z
N MET A 1 -17.25 -0.30 -10.91
CA MET A 1 -17.44 1.14 -10.63
C MET A 1 -16.08 1.78 -10.80
N GLU A 2 -15.97 2.81 -11.64
CA GLU A 2 -14.70 3.49 -11.88
C GLU A 2 -14.20 4.14 -10.58
N ASN A 3 -12.95 3.83 -10.22
CA ASN A 3 -12.27 4.30 -9.01
C ASN A 3 -11.75 5.73 -9.20
N ASN A 4 -12.64 6.66 -9.53
CA ASN A 4 -12.30 8.06 -9.72
C ASN A 4 -12.77 8.91 -8.54
N THR A 5 -11.96 9.93 -8.24
CA THR A 5 -12.35 11.01 -7.33
C THR A 5 -13.54 11.77 -7.92
N LEU A 6 -14.41 12.29 -7.06
CA LEU A 6 -15.55 13.14 -7.46
C LEU A 6 -15.14 14.58 -7.80
N PHE A 7 -13.85 14.86 -7.75
CA PHE A 7 -13.22 16.17 -7.92
C PHE A 7 -12.00 16.04 -8.85
N ASN A 8 -11.61 17.15 -9.49
CA ASN A 8 -10.56 17.18 -10.52
C ASN A 8 -9.20 17.73 -10.04
N PHE A 9 -9.04 17.98 -8.74
CA PHE A 9 -7.78 18.36 -8.09
C PHE A 9 -7.20 17.21 -7.26
N SER A 10 -6.00 17.40 -6.71
CA SER A 10 -5.34 16.34 -5.91
C SER A 10 -6.00 16.15 -4.54
N ILE A 11 -5.84 14.98 -3.91
CA ILE A 11 -6.28 14.76 -2.52
C ILE A 11 -5.56 15.72 -1.55
N ALA A 12 -4.30 16.06 -1.82
CA ALA A 12 -3.57 17.04 -1.00
C ALA A 12 -4.25 18.42 -1.07
N GLU A 13 -4.66 18.83 -2.26
CA GLU A 13 -5.38 20.09 -2.46
C GLU A 13 -6.80 20.04 -1.85
N LEU A 14 -7.48 18.89 -1.87
CA LEU A 14 -8.74 18.70 -1.13
C LEU A 14 -8.56 19.00 0.37
N CYS A 15 -7.49 18.47 0.99
CA CYS A 15 -7.23 18.70 2.40
C CYS A 15 -6.97 20.18 2.69
N GLN A 16 -6.17 20.86 1.87
CA GLN A 16 -5.90 22.30 2.03
C GLN A 16 -7.16 23.15 1.88
N ARG A 17 -8.01 22.82 0.90
CA ARG A 17 -9.31 23.48 0.71
C ARG A 17 -10.24 23.24 1.90
N SER A 18 -10.19 22.05 2.49
CA SER A 18 -10.99 21.72 3.68
C SER A 18 -10.53 22.47 4.92
N ASP A 19 -9.22 22.63 5.12
CA ASP A 19 -8.66 23.45 6.20
C ASP A 19 -9.08 24.92 6.06
N LYS A 20 -8.98 25.48 4.84
CA LYS A 20 -9.44 26.85 4.57
C LYS A 20 -10.93 27.01 4.82
N LEU A 21 -11.74 26.08 4.31
CA LEU A 21 -13.19 26.10 4.50
C LEU A 21 -13.58 26.00 5.97
N GLN A 22 -12.85 25.23 6.78
CA GLN A 22 -13.10 25.13 8.21
C GLN A 22 -12.96 26.50 8.88
N ALA A 23 -11.95 27.30 8.52
CA ALA A 23 -11.78 28.65 9.05
C ALA A 23 -12.94 29.57 8.65
N SER A 24 -13.35 29.54 7.38
CA SER A 24 -14.49 30.33 6.87
C SER A 24 -15.81 29.91 7.52
N TYR A 25 -16.07 28.61 7.62
CA TYR A 25 -17.26 28.07 8.29
C TYR A 25 -17.32 28.52 9.74
N LYS A 26 -16.19 28.46 10.47
CA LYS A 26 -16.14 28.82 11.89
C LYS A 26 -16.37 30.32 12.12
N ARG A 27 -15.95 31.17 11.18
CA ARG A 27 -16.29 32.60 11.16
C ARG A 27 -17.81 32.81 10.96
N ASP A 28 -18.42 31.99 10.12
CA ASP A 28 -19.79 32.17 9.64
C ASP A 28 -20.82 31.22 10.30
N GLU A 29 -20.43 30.51 11.36
CA GLU A 29 -21.19 29.41 11.98
C GLU A 29 -22.63 29.80 12.38
N ALA A 30 -22.79 31.03 12.86
CA ALA A 30 -24.10 31.58 13.22
C ALA A 30 -25.05 31.65 12.02
N GLU A 31 -24.55 31.99 10.83
CA GLU A 31 -25.34 32.02 9.61
C GLU A 31 -25.70 30.61 9.15
N PHE A 32 -24.77 29.65 9.27
CA PHE A 32 -25.02 28.24 8.92
C PHE A 32 -26.07 27.59 9.84
N THR A 33 -26.16 28.00 11.09
CA THR A 33 -27.21 27.53 12.02
C THR A 33 -28.61 27.87 11.49
N ASN A 34 -28.78 28.99 10.80
CA ASN A 34 -30.07 29.37 10.17
C ASN A 34 -30.46 28.44 9.01
N TYR A 35 -29.52 27.68 8.47
CA TYR A 35 -29.73 26.67 7.42
C TYR A 35 -29.82 25.24 7.98
N GLY A 36 -29.86 25.08 9.31
CA GLY A 36 -30.04 23.78 9.97
C GLY A 36 -28.75 22.98 10.17
N TYR A 37 -27.58 23.59 10.00
CA TYR A 37 -26.31 22.94 10.33
C TYR A 37 -26.08 22.90 11.84
N SER A 38 -25.47 21.81 12.29
CA SER A 38 -25.09 21.63 13.69
C SER A 38 -23.83 22.45 14.02
N PRO A 39 -23.68 22.97 15.25
CA PRO A 39 -22.41 23.51 15.72
C PRO A 39 -21.22 22.53 15.59
N ASP A 40 -21.50 21.21 15.61
CA ASP A 40 -20.46 20.18 15.48
C ASP A 40 -19.96 19.98 14.04
N THR A 41 -20.55 20.66 13.05
CA THR A 41 -20.20 20.50 11.63
C THR A 41 -18.75 20.92 11.35
N ALA A 42 -18.24 21.97 12.01
CA ALA A 42 -16.85 22.39 11.88
C ALA A 42 -15.87 21.30 12.37
N THR A 43 -16.18 20.66 13.50
CA THR A 43 -15.42 19.54 14.06
C THR A 43 -15.50 18.32 13.14
N THR A 44 -16.67 18.02 12.60
CA THR A 44 -16.86 16.92 11.65
C THR A 44 -16.01 17.09 10.38
N LEU A 45 -15.92 18.31 9.84
CA LEU A 45 -15.08 18.62 8.69
C LEU A 45 -13.60 18.44 9.02
N PHE A 46 -13.16 18.92 10.18
CA PHE A 46 -11.80 18.74 10.68
C PHE A 46 -11.42 17.27 10.81
N ASP A 47 -12.23 16.48 11.52
CA ASP A 47 -11.94 15.07 11.78
C ASP A 47 -11.82 14.29 10.47
N LYS A 48 -12.71 14.54 9.50
CA LYS A 48 -12.61 13.92 8.17
C LYS A 48 -11.36 14.33 7.41
N THR A 49 -10.96 15.60 7.53
CA THR A 49 -9.75 16.12 6.90
C THR A 49 -8.49 15.47 7.49
N GLU A 50 -8.41 15.38 8.82
CA GLU A 50 -7.30 14.73 9.51
C GLU A 50 -7.22 13.24 9.21
N VAL A 51 -8.35 12.54 9.13
CA VAL A 51 -8.39 11.13 8.69
C VAL A 51 -7.78 10.96 7.29
N VAL A 52 -8.09 11.84 6.34
CA VAL A 52 -7.54 11.75 4.97
C VAL A 52 -6.05 12.13 4.94
N LYS A 53 -5.62 13.13 5.73
CA LYS A 53 -4.20 13.55 5.84
C LYS A 53 -3.32 12.45 6.44
N GLN A 54 -3.81 11.78 7.48
CA GLN A 54 -3.07 10.72 8.18
C GLN A 54 -3.11 9.39 7.43
N PHE A 55 -4.02 9.23 6.45
CA PHE A 55 -4.11 8.01 5.66
C PHE A 55 -2.83 7.83 4.81
N PRO A 56 -2.11 6.70 4.92
CA PRO A 56 -0.86 6.50 4.20
C PRO A 56 -1.00 6.61 2.68
N SER A 57 0.05 7.09 2.03
CA SER A 57 0.09 7.21 0.57
C SER A 57 0.18 5.85 -0.13
N ASP A 58 -0.09 5.81 -1.43
CA ASP A 58 0.13 4.59 -2.23
C ASP A 58 1.62 4.22 -2.26
N ASP A 59 2.52 5.21 -2.23
CA ASP A 59 3.98 4.99 -2.16
C ASP A 59 4.41 4.24 -0.89
N TYR A 60 3.76 4.52 0.25
CA TYR A 60 3.99 3.78 1.49
C TYR A 60 3.66 2.29 1.30
N TYR A 61 2.46 1.98 0.80
CA TYR A 61 2.03 0.60 0.57
C TYR A 61 2.83 -0.09 -0.55
N GLU A 62 3.32 0.67 -1.53
CA GLU A 62 4.27 0.17 -2.51
C GLU A 62 5.61 -0.20 -1.86
N GLY A 63 6.11 0.62 -0.94
CA GLY A 63 7.29 0.32 -0.13
C GLY A 63 7.15 -0.99 0.64
N GLU A 64 6.04 -1.15 1.37
CA GLU A 64 5.72 -2.39 2.10
C GLU A 64 5.67 -3.61 1.16
N GLN A 65 5.03 -3.47 0.00
CA GLN A 65 4.98 -4.52 -1.01
C GLN A 65 6.37 -4.91 -1.52
N ARG A 66 7.26 -3.93 -1.72
CA ARG A 66 8.66 -4.16 -2.14
C ARG A 66 9.46 -4.89 -1.07
N ILE A 67 9.30 -4.53 0.20
CA ILE A 67 9.96 -5.20 1.34
C ILE A 67 9.58 -6.69 1.37
N VAL A 68 8.28 -6.99 1.30
CA VAL A 68 7.79 -8.38 1.31
C VAL A 68 8.26 -9.15 0.07
N THR A 69 8.26 -8.51 -1.09
CA THR A 69 8.75 -9.12 -2.34
C THR A 69 10.23 -9.48 -2.24
N ASN A 70 11.05 -8.63 -1.64
CA ASN A 70 12.47 -8.91 -1.41
C ASN A 70 12.67 -10.05 -0.41
N ALA A 71 11.89 -10.08 0.68
CA ALA A 71 11.95 -11.17 1.66
C ALA A 71 11.61 -12.54 1.04
N LYS A 72 10.59 -12.59 0.17
CA LYS A 72 10.26 -13.81 -0.59
C LYS A 72 11.40 -14.24 -1.51
N LYS A 73 12.02 -13.28 -2.22
CA LYS A 73 13.16 -13.57 -3.11
C LYS A 73 14.32 -14.20 -2.34
N ILE A 74 14.69 -13.63 -1.20
CA ILE A 74 15.74 -14.18 -0.32
C ILE A 74 15.39 -15.60 0.15
N ALA A 75 14.13 -15.85 0.55
CA ALA A 75 13.69 -17.18 0.94
C ALA A 75 13.80 -18.21 -0.21
N SER A 76 13.43 -17.80 -1.42
CA SER A 76 13.52 -18.64 -2.63
C SER A 76 14.98 -18.97 -2.99
N GLU A 77 15.87 -17.98 -2.91
CA GLU A 77 17.32 -18.16 -3.10
C GLU A 77 17.92 -19.12 -2.07
N ASN A 78 17.59 -18.95 -0.78
CA ASN A 78 18.08 -19.83 0.29
C ASN A 78 17.65 -21.28 0.09
N LEU A 79 16.37 -21.52 -0.19
CA LEU A 79 15.86 -22.86 -0.44
C LEU A 79 16.52 -23.48 -1.68
N THR A 80 16.66 -22.71 -2.76
CA THR A 80 17.32 -23.16 -4.00
C THR A 80 18.77 -23.56 -3.75
N ASN A 81 19.50 -22.76 -2.97
CA ASN A 81 20.90 -23.04 -2.61
C ASN A 81 21.03 -24.35 -1.82
N ASN A 82 20.18 -24.55 -0.80
CA ASN A 82 20.19 -25.78 0.00
C ASN A 82 19.80 -27.02 -0.83
N LEU A 83 18.84 -26.90 -1.75
CA LEU A 83 18.51 -27.99 -2.68
C LEU A 83 19.63 -28.26 -3.69
N CYS A 84 20.35 -27.23 -4.14
CA CYS A 84 21.50 -27.39 -5.03
C CYS A 84 22.69 -28.08 -4.34
N ASP A 85 22.94 -27.79 -3.07
CA ASP A 85 23.94 -28.50 -2.26
C ASP A 85 23.56 -29.98 -2.09
N LEU A 86 22.31 -30.26 -1.71
CA LEU A 86 21.81 -31.63 -1.61
C LEU A 86 21.90 -32.38 -2.94
N ARG A 87 21.56 -31.72 -4.07
CA ARG A 87 21.75 -32.27 -5.42
C ARG A 87 23.18 -32.70 -5.67
N ASN A 88 24.15 -31.84 -5.33
CA ASN A 88 25.56 -32.13 -5.55
C ASN A 88 26.02 -33.32 -4.70
N ARG A 89 25.60 -33.39 -3.43
CA ARG A 89 25.91 -34.52 -2.53
C ARG A 89 25.29 -35.82 -3.01
N ALA A 90 24.00 -35.82 -3.35
CA ALA A 90 23.31 -36.97 -3.90
C ALA A 90 23.96 -37.47 -5.20
N ARG A 91 24.39 -36.55 -6.08
CA ARG A 91 25.13 -36.88 -7.31
C ARG A 91 26.47 -37.54 -7.01
N LEU A 92 27.20 -37.07 -6.00
CA LEU A 92 28.49 -37.64 -5.57
C LEU A 92 28.35 -38.96 -4.81
N THR A 93 27.18 -39.28 -4.28
CA THR A 93 26.86 -40.55 -3.61
C THR A 93 26.45 -41.63 -4.62
N TYR A 94 25.50 -41.32 -5.51
CA TYR A 94 24.89 -42.33 -6.39
C TYR A 94 25.39 -42.29 -7.83
N GLY A 95 26.02 -41.19 -8.26
CA GLY A 95 26.31 -40.93 -9.67
C GLY A 95 25.06 -40.49 -10.46
N SER A 96 25.26 -39.63 -11.45
CA SER A 96 24.18 -38.96 -12.20
C SER A 96 23.23 -39.88 -12.97
N ASN A 97 23.66 -41.10 -13.31
CA ASN A 97 22.90 -42.03 -14.14
C ASN A 97 22.06 -43.04 -13.34
N SER A 98 22.27 -43.11 -12.02
CA SER A 98 21.58 -44.05 -11.14
C SER A 98 20.09 -43.77 -11.03
N VAL A 99 19.31 -44.83 -10.77
CA VAL A 99 17.87 -44.72 -10.52
C VAL A 99 17.61 -43.92 -9.25
N ASP A 100 18.39 -44.13 -8.20
CA ASP A 100 18.28 -43.39 -6.94
C ASP A 100 18.50 -41.89 -7.12
N TYR A 101 19.51 -41.46 -7.88
CA TYR A 101 19.71 -40.04 -8.17
C TYR A 101 18.56 -39.45 -8.98
N LYS A 102 18.06 -40.18 -9.98
CA LYS A 102 16.95 -39.73 -10.83
C LYS A 102 15.64 -39.57 -10.05
N ALA A 103 15.40 -40.37 -9.01
CA ALA A 103 14.20 -40.28 -8.17
C ALA A 103 14.03 -38.91 -7.48
N PHE A 104 15.12 -38.21 -7.17
CA PHE A 104 15.08 -36.88 -6.56
C PHE A 104 14.50 -35.80 -7.49
N ASN A 105 14.60 -35.98 -8.81
CA ASN A 105 14.12 -35.01 -9.78
C ASN A 105 14.64 -33.58 -9.56
N PHE A 106 15.97 -33.41 -9.46
CA PHE A 106 16.61 -32.10 -9.29
C PHE A 106 16.60 -31.19 -10.54
N LYS A 107 15.79 -31.50 -11.56
CA LYS A 107 15.78 -30.77 -12.83
C LYS A 107 15.17 -29.37 -12.64
N GLY A 108 15.88 -28.36 -13.15
CA GLY A 108 15.36 -26.99 -13.29
C GLY A 108 15.09 -26.26 -11.98
N LEU A 109 15.81 -26.55 -10.90
CA LEU A 109 15.58 -25.92 -9.59
C LEU A 109 15.60 -24.38 -9.62
N SER A 110 16.36 -23.77 -10.53
CA SER A 110 16.46 -22.31 -10.71
C SER A 110 15.37 -21.73 -11.62
N ASP A 111 14.65 -22.58 -12.35
CA ASP A 111 13.79 -22.16 -13.48
C ASP A 111 12.31 -22.45 -13.21
N ILE A 112 11.98 -22.97 -12.04
CA ILE A 112 10.61 -23.27 -11.60
C ILE A 112 10.03 -22.12 -10.79
N SER A 113 8.71 -22.05 -10.73
CA SER A 113 8.03 -21.06 -9.90
C SER A 113 8.25 -21.33 -8.40
N ASP A 114 8.11 -20.29 -7.56
CA ASP A 114 8.24 -20.43 -6.10
C ASP A 114 7.28 -21.51 -5.54
N ASN A 115 6.04 -21.56 -6.06
CA ASN A 115 5.05 -22.57 -5.68
C ASN A 115 5.52 -24.01 -6.00
N GLU A 116 6.08 -24.20 -7.19
CA GLU A 116 6.64 -25.49 -7.60
C GLU A 116 7.89 -25.84 -6.79
N LEU A 117 8.72 -24.85 -6.45
CA LEU A 117 9.92 -25.02 -5.63
C LEU A 117 9.56 -25.53 -4.23
N VAL A 118 8.52 -24.98 -3.60
CA VAL A 118 7.98 -25.44 -2.31
C VAL A 118 7.57 -26.92 -2.38
N GLN A 119 6.86 -27.32 -3.43
CA GLN A 119 6.45 -28.73 -3.61
C GLN A 119 7.64 -29.64 -3.95
N ARG A 120 8.58 -29.15 -4.77
CA ARG A 120 9.79 -29.89 -5.14
C ARG A 120 10.68 -30.15 -3.94
N ALA A 121 10.80 -29.19 -3.01
CA ALA A 121 11.55 -29.36 -1.77
C ALA A 121 10.99 -30.50 -0.91
N LEU A 122 9.65 -30.58 -0.79
CA LEU A 122 8.99 -31.67 -0.07
C LEU A 122 9.25 -33.03 -0.73
N HIS A 123 9.10 -33.11 -2.05
CA HIS A 123 9.42 -34.33 -2.80
C HIS A 123 10.86 -34.79 -2.57
N ILE A 124 11.82 -33.88 -2.73
CA ILE A 124 13.25 -34.18 -2.57
C ILE A 124 13.57 -34.69 -1.16
N THR A 125 13.02 -34.06 -0.13
CA THR A 125 13.23 -34.47 1.28
C THR A 125 12.58 -35.82 1.59
N GLN A 126 11.38 -36.09 1.06
CA GLN A 126 10.73 -37.40 1.15
C GLN A 126 11.55 -38.51 0.47
N VAL A 127 12.19 -38.22 -0.67
CA VAL A 127 13.08 -39.16 -1.35
C VAL A 127 14.40 -39.35 -0.60
N ALA A 128 14.94 -38.29 0.02
CA ALA A 128 16.18 -38.31 0.79
C ALA A 128 16.07 -39.11 2.09
N THR A 129 14.94 -38.97 2.80
CA THR A 129 14.74 -39.52 4.16
C THR A 129 15.03 -41.02 4.26
N PRO A 130 14.44 -41.91 3.43
CA PRO A 130 14.73 -43.34 3.48
C PRO A 130 16.13 -43.71 2.95
N ARG A 131 16.90 -42.72 2.45
CA ARG A 131 18.22 -42.88 1.84
C ARG A 131 19.34 -42.26 2.69
N LEU A 132 19.03 -41.80 3.90
CA LEU A 132 19.96 -41.09 4.78
C LEU A 132 21.22 -41.89 5.06
N ASP A 133 21.13 -43.20 5.33
CA ASP A 133 22.29 -44.04 5.62
C ASP A 133 23.33 -44.01 4.49
N THR A 134 22.87 -44.00 3.23
CA THR A 134 23.76 -43.94 2.06
C THR A 134 24.27 -42.52 1.83
N LEU A 135 23.40 -41.52 1.96
CA LEU A 135 23.72 -40.11 1.79
C LEU A 135 24.65 -39.56 2.90
N ALA A 136 24.69 -40.21 4.07
CA ALA A 136 25.56 -39.87 5.19
C ALA A 136 27.05 -39.94 4.82
N THR A 137 27.41 -40.76 3.82
CA THR A 137 28.78 -40.79 3.23
C THR A 137 29.23 -39.43 2.67
N ARG A 138 28.29 -38.53 2.38
CA ARG A 138 28.53 -37.15 1.93
C ARG A 138 27.98 -36.12 2.93
N MET A 139 27.87 -36.50 4.20
CA MET A 139 27.41 -35.65 5.31
C MET A 139 26.01 -35.06 5.11
N VAL A 140 25.13 -35.76 4.40
CA VAL A 140 23.69 -35.44 4.44
C VAL A 140 23.14 -36.05 5.72
N THR A 141 22.56 -35.22 6.57
CA THR A 141 22.01 -35.64 7.87
C THR A 141 20.53 -35.30 7.95
N GLN A 142 19.82 -35.85 8.96
CA GLN A 142 18.44 -35.44 9.24
C GLN A 142 18.35 -33.93 9.44
N ALA A 143 19.29 -33.32 10.16
CA ALA A 143 19.34 -31.88 10.37
C ALA A 143 19.46 -31.07 9.06
N SER A 144 20.15 -31.61 8.05
CA SER A 144 20.22 -30.99 6.72
C SER A 144 18.86 -31.01 6.01
N LEU A 145 18.08 -32.08 6.17
CA LEU A 145 16.72 -32.17 5.61
C LEU A 145 15.73 -31.29 6.37
N ASP A 146 15.86 -31.22 7.70
CA ASP A 146 15.04 -30.36 8.55
C ASP A 146 15.24 -28.88 8.20
N LEU A 147 16.49 -28.47 7.89
CA LEU A 147 16.78 -27.12 7.40
C LEU A 147 16.06 -26.82 6.07
N ILE A 148 16.09 -27.75 5.11
CA ILE A 148 15.37 -27.60 3.83
C ILE A 148 13.86 -27.48 4.06
N LEU A 149 13.29 -28.26 4.99
CA LEU A 149 11.87 -28.18 5.33
C LEU A 149 11.52 -26.86 6.04
N ALA A 150 12.42 -26.33 6.88
CA ALA A 150 12.26 -25.03 7.49
C ALA A 150 12.28 -23.91 6.43
N ASP A 151 13.26 -23.90 5.52
CA ASP A 151 13.34 -22.94 4.43
C ASP A 151 12.15 -23.03 3.47
N ARG A 152 11.68 -24.25 3.20
CA ARG A 152 10.43 -24.50 2.46
C ARG A 152 9.25 -23.78 3.13
N LYS A 153 9.09 -23.95 4.44
CA LYS A 153 8.01 -23.29 5.18
C LYS A 153 8.16 -21.76 5.15
N ILE A 154 9.38 -21.25 5.28
CA ILE A 154 9.65 -19.82 5.19
C ILE A 154 9.23 -19.29 3.82
N LEU A 155 9.60 -19.94 2.72
CA LEU A 155 9.18 -19.52 1.38
C LEU A 155 7.66 -19.54 1.23
N ASP A 156 6.99 -20.61 1.67
CA ASP A 156 5.53 -20.76 1.65
C ASP A 156 4.84 -19.59 2.38
N ASP A 157 5.27 -19.29 3.62
CA ASP A 157 4.76 -18.17 4.40
C ASP A 157 4.99 -16.80 3.70
N GLN A 158 6.10 -16.64 2.97
CA GLN A 158 6.41 -15.39 2.24
C GLN A 158 5.61 -15.22 0.95
N ILE A 159 5.23 -16.32 0.29
CA ILE A 159 4.31 -16.29 -0.85
C ILE A 159 2.96 -15.72 -0.39
N ASP A 160 2.43 -16.23 0.73
CA ASP A 160 1.16 -15.76 1.29
C ASP A 160 1.21 -14.29 1.72
N LYS A 161 2.32 -13.87 2.35
CA LYS A 161 2.54 -12.46 2.72
C LYS A 161 2.58 -11.55 1.50
N GLN A 162 3.22 -11.98 0.41
CA GLN A 162 3.25 -11.20 -0.83
C GLN A 162 1.86 -11.08 -1.45
N ALA A 163 1.09 -12.16 -1.50
CA ALA A 163 -0.29 -12.13 -2.00
C ALA A 163 -1.17 -11.18 -1.15
N THR A 164 -1.00 -11.23 0.18
CA THR A 164 -1.69 -10.35 1.11
C THR A 164 -1.31 -8.89 0.89
N SER A 165 -0.02 -8.54 0.75
CA SER A 165 0.41 -7.15 0.57
C SER A 165 -0.11 -6.53 -0.74
N ILE A 166 -0.19 -7.31 -1.82
CA ILE A 166 -0.82 -6.88 -3.09
C ILE A 166 -2.30 -6.55 -2.87
N THR A 167 -3.01 -7.38 -2.11
CA THR A 167 -4.43 -7.18 -1.80
C THR A 167 -4.62 -5.96 -0.92
N THR A 168 -3.86 -5.84 0.16
CA THR A 168 -3.87 -4.69 1.08
C THR A 168 -3.65 -3.38 0.34
N ARG A 169 -2.66 -3.30 -0.56
CA ARG A 169 -2.41 -2.05 -1.33
C ARG A 169 -3.65 -1.63 -2.13
N ARG A 170 -4.32 -2.58 -2.79
CA ARG A 170 -5.53 -2.32 -3.59
C ARG A 170 -6.67 -1.83 -2.70
N GLU A 171 -6.91 -2.51 -1.58
CA GLU A 171 -7.93 -2.16 -0.61
C GLU A 171 -7.69 -0.76 -0.03
N LYS A 172 -6.46 -0.45 0.34
CA LYS A 172 -6.09 0.84 0.93
C LYS A 172 -6.18 1.99 -0.07
N LYS A 173 -5.86 1.75 -1.34
CA LYS A 173 -6.11 2.74 -2.41
C LYS A 173 -7.60 3.06 -2.56
N LEU A 174 -8.46 2.03 -2.52
CA LEU A 174 -9.91 2.20 -2.58
C LEU A 174 -10.43 2.95 -1.36
N GLU A 175 -9.99 2.56 -0.17
CA GLU A 175 -10.36 3.20 1.10
C GLU A 175 -9.98 4.68 1.11
N ARG A 176 -8.75 5.02 0.69
CA ARG A 176 -8.30 6.42 0.58
C ARG A 176 -9.18 7.24 -0.36
N THR A 177 -9.54 6.66 -1.51
CA THR A 177 -10.41 7.33 -2.51
C THR A 177 -11.81 7.54 -1.94
N ARG A 178 -12.36 6.56 -1.21
CA ARG A 178 -13.66 6.67 -0.55
C ARG A 178 -13.65 7.77 0.51
N LEU A 179 -12.65 7.79 1.38
CA LEU A 179 -12.51 8.81 2.42
C LEU A 179 -12.39 10.22 1.82
N ALA A 180 -11.60 10.38 0.76
CA ALA A 180 -11.48 11.64 0.05
C ALA A 180 -12.81 12.07 -0.61
N ASN A 181 -13.54 11.14 -1.22
CA ASN A 181 -14.85 11.44 -1.79
C ASN A 181 -15.89 11.82 -0.73
N ASP A 182 -15.86 11.18 0.44
CA ASP A 182 -16.75 11.52 1.56
C ASP A 182 -16.42 12.89 2.16
N LEU A 183 -15.13 13.25 2.25
CA LEU A 183 -14.69 14.61 2.61
C LEU A 183 -15.16 15.64 1.58
N TYR A 184 -14.94 15.37 0.29
CA TYR A 184 -15.32 16.27 -0.79
C TYR A 184 -16.82 16.55 -0.83
N LYS A 185 -17.68 15.55 -0.57
CA LYS A 185 -19.13 15.76 -0.50
C LYS A 185 -19.50 16.79 0.57
N LEU A 186 -18.95 16.64 1.78
CA LEU A 186 -19.21 17.58 2.87
C LEU A 186 -18.67 18.97 2.54
N LEU A 187 -17.43 19.05 2.05
CA LEU A 187 -16.82 20.30 1.60
C LEU A 187 -17.69 21.00 0.53
N SER A 188 -18.11 20.26 -0.49
CA SER A 188 -18.94 20.79 -1.58
C SER A 188 -20.28 21.30 -1.07
N GLU A 189 -20.93 20.57 -0.17
CA GLU A 189 -22.21 20.96 0.41
C GLU A 189 -22.09 22.27 1.20
N LEU A 190 -21.11 22.36 2.11
CA LEU A 190 -20.87 23.56 2.93
C LEU A 190 -20.49 24.76 2.07
N SER A 191 -19.72 24.55 1.01
CA SER A 191 -19.39 25.57 0.03
C SER A 191 -20.62 26.08 -0.74
N GLU A 192 -21.54 25.20 -1.15
CA GLU A 192 -22.79 25.68 -1.78
C GLU A 192 -23.61 26.55 -0.83
N VAL A 193 -23.73 26.14 0.44
CA VAL A 193 -24.50 26.91 1.43
C VAL A 193 -23.82 28.24 1.77
N GLY A 194 -22.51 28.25 1.97
CA GLY A 194 -21.77 29.50 2.23
C GLY A 194 -21.90 30.50 1.08
N LYS A 195 -21.85 30.03 -0.17
CA LYS A 195 -22.15 30.88 -1.35
C LYS A 195 -23.56 31.45 -1.28
N ILE A 196 -24.57 30.66 -0.90
CA ILE A 196 -25.96 31.13 -0.76
C ILE A 196 -26.06 32.19 0.34
N ILE A 197 -25.43 31.97 1.50
CA ILE A 197 -25.44 32.90 2.64
C ILE A 197 -24.92 34.28 2.24
N TRP A 198 -23.79 34.32 1.54
CA TRP A 198 -23.04 35.55 1.26
C TRP A 198 -23.34 36.21 -0.08
N LYS A 199 -24.07 35.54 -0.97
CA LYS A 199 -24.46 36.08 -2.27
C LYS A 199 -25.19 37.42 -2.12
N GLY A 200 -24.60 38.47 -2.70
CA GLY A 200 -25.14 39.83 -2.64
C GLY A 200 -25.05 40.51 -1.27
N LYS A 201 -24.42 39.88 -0.26
CA LYS A 201 -24.17 40.46 1.06
C LYS A 201 -22.70 40.85 1.25
N ASN A 202 -21.79 39.92 0.93
CA ASN A 202 -20.35 40.12 1.06
C ASN A 202 -19.62 39.28 0.02
N GLU A 203 -19.01 39.94 -0.95
CA GLU A 203 -18.32 39.29 -2.07
C GLU A 203 -17.04 38.55 -1.63
N ALA A 204 -16.26 39.13 -0.71
CA ALA A 204 -15.08 38.48 -0.18
C ALA A 204 -15.44 37.17 0.53
N TYR A 205 -16.49 37.19 1.35
CA TYR A 205 -16.92 35.98 2.07
C TYR A 205 -17.55 34.96 1.12
N TYR A 206 -18.21 35.41 0.04
CA TYR A 206 -18.68 34.51 -1.01
C TYR A 206 -17.53 33.75 -1.68
N PHE A 207 -16.43 34.43 -2.00
CA PHE A 207 -15.27 33.82 -2.67
C PHE A 207 -14.56 32.77 -1.81
N ASP A 208 -14.62 32.88 -0.48
CA ASP A 208 -14.10 31.84 0.42
C ASP A 208 -14.77 30.47 0.23
N TYR A 209 -15.99 30.45 -0.31
CA TYR A 209 -16.76 29.22 -0.55
C TYR A 209 -16.73 28.75 -2.01
N VAL A 210 -15.96 29.41 -2.89
CA VAL A 210 -15.81 29.00 -4.29
C VAL A 210 -14.74 27.92 -4.41
N ILE A 211 -15.16 26.69 -4.66
CA ILE A 211 -14.25 25.55 -4.87
C ILE A 211 -13.69 25.58 -6.30
N TYR A 212 -14.50 25.83 -7.32
CA TYR A 212 -14.06 25.83 -8.72
C TYR A 212 -14.24 27.22 -9.31
N GLY A 213 -13.19 27.82 -9.86
CA GLY A 213 -13.35 29.11 -10.56
C GLY A 213 -12.20 30.11 -10.44
N SER A 214 -11.23 29.87 -9.56
CA SER A 214 -9.92 30.51 -9.70
C SER A 214 -9.04 29.55 -10.50
N THR A 215 -8.62 29.95 -11.70
CA THR A 215 -7.64 29.22 -12.53
C THR A 215 -6.27 29.08 -11.86
N LYS A 216 -6.12 29.61 -10.63
CA LYS A 216 -4.90 29.63 -9.85
C LYS A 216 -5.01 28.67 -8.66
N ALA A 217 -3.99 27.81 -8.51
CA ALA A 217 -3.81 27.00 -7.31
C ALA A 217 -3.75 27.89 -6.06
N ILE A 218 -4.12 27.40 -4.87
CA ILE A 218 -4.08 28.20 -3.61
C ILE A 218 -2.72 28.88 -3.42
N ALA A 219 -1.61 28.19 -3.72
CA ALA A 219 -0.26 28.74 -3.67
C ALA A 219 -0.05 30.00 -4.55
N GLN A 220 -0.75 30.10 -5.68
CA GLN A 220 -0.68 31.24 -6.60
C GLN A 220 -1.61 32.39 -6.18
N GLN A 221 -2.56 32.15 -5.28
CA GLN A 221 -3.40 33.19 -4.68
C GLN A 221 -2.65 33.87 -3.52
N ASP A 222 -1.91 33.09 -2.73
CA ASP A 222 -1.10 33.60 -1.61
C ASP A 222 0.08 34.48 -2.12
N GLU A 223 0.75 34.09 -3.22
CA GLU A 223 1.80 34.91 -3.86
C GLU A 223 1.29 36.26 -4.40
N GLU A 224 0.03 36.33 -4.85
CA GLU A 224 -0.53 37.56 -5.41
C GLU A 224 -0.97 38.53 -4.30
N VAL A 225 -1.50 38.01 -3.19
CA VAL A 225 -1.79 38.83 -1.99
C VAL A 225 -0.52 39.44 -1.41
N GLU A 226 0.61 38.72 -1.43
CA GLU A 226 1.91 39.24 -0.99
C GLU A 226 2.46 40.33 -1.92
N LEU A 227 2.17 40.26 -3.23
CA LEU A 227 2.54 41.29 -4.22
C LEU A 227 1.63 42.52 -4.22
N GLU A 228 0.41 42.43 -3.66
CA GLU A 228 -0.53 43.56 -3.55
C GLU A 228 -0.40 44.34 -2.24
N LEU A 229 0.37 43.85 -1.26
CA LEU A 229 0.74 44.65 -0.09
C LEU A 229 1.77 45.71 -0.53
N PRO A 230 1.45 47.02 -0.48
CA PRO A 230 2.47 48.03 -0.72
C PRO A 230 3.57 47.84 0.32
N ASP A 231 4.83 47.81 -0.12
CA ASP A 231 6.01 47.87 0.74
C ASP A 231 5.81 49.00 1.74
N THR A 232 5.36 48.64 2.94
CA THR A 232 5.10 49.62 3.98
C THR A 232 6.46 49.81 4.66
N ILE A 233 7.06 50.95 4.35
CA ILE A 233 8.35 51.48 4.81
C ILE A 233 8.56 51.27 6.31
#